data_AF-A0A2G5SNX7-F1
#
_entry.id   AF-A0A2G5SNX7-F1
#
_cell.length_a   1.000
_cell.length_b   1.000
_cell.length_c   1.000
_cell.angle_alpha   90.00
_cell.angle_beta   90.00
_cell.angle_gamma   90.00
#
_symmetry.space_group_name_H-M   'P 1'
#
loop_
_entity.id
_entity.type
_entity.pdbx_description
1 polymer ?
#
loop_
_entity_poly.entity_id
_entity_poly.type
_entity_poly.pdbx_seq_one_letter_code
_entity_poly.pdbx_strand_id
1 'polypeptide(L)'
;MRCSLLLIFIFAIPIHSWSCGEGKITEGLAWLIAAPSDTKSVNKCCEFHDKNYDNFCAGIGSISLQTADFLFNRCLDNINSRWVRYVVKPLYSAAINVNSWWKKATRNPC
;
A
#
# COMPACT_ATOMS: atom_id res chain seq x y z
N MET A 1 -29.77 -15.69 -22.79
CA MET A 1 -28.67 -14.80 -22.37
C MET A 1 -28.18 -15.29 -21.01
N ARG A 2 -27.04 -15.99 -20.96
CA ARG A 2 -26.48 -16.52 -19.72
C ARG A 2 -25.62 -15.43 -19.10
N CYS A 3 -26.15 -14.70 -18.11
CA CYS A 3 -25.33 -13.90 -17.21
C CYS A 3 -24.51 -14.87 -16.35
N SER A 4 -23.33 -15.23 -16.84
CA SER A 4 -22.32 -15.90 -16.04
C SER A 4 -21.79 -14.87 -15.04
N LEU A 5 -22.48 -14.72 -13.91
CA LEU A 5 -21.92 -14.12 -12.70
C LEU A 5 -20.76 -15.02 -12.27
N LEU A 6 -19.56 -14.71 -12.77
CA LEU A 6 -18.31 -15.14 -12.16
C LEU A 6 -18.32 -14.57 -10.74
N LEU A 7 -18.83 -15.38 -9.81
CA LEU A 7 -18.59 -15.24 -8.38
C LEU A 7 -17.08 -15.31 -8.20
N ILE A 8 -16.43 -14.15 -8.25
CA ILE A 8 -15.10 -13.99 -7.71
C ILE A 8 -15.29 -14.12 -6.19
N PHE A 9 -15.31 -15.36 -5.72
CA PHE A 9 -14.94 -15.66 -4.34
C PHE A 9 -13.47 -15.24 -4.23
N ILE A 10 -13.26 -13.96 -3.91
CA ILE A 10 -11.96 -13.44 -3.52
C ILE A 10 -11.66 -14.20 -2.23
N PHE A 11 -10.74 -15.16 -2.34
CA PHE A 11 -10.20 -15.89 -1.22
C PHE A 11 -9.74 -14.86 -0.18
N ALA A 12 -10.49 -14.74 0.91
CA ALA A 12 -9.99 -14.12 2.13
C ALA A 12 -8.98 -15.09 2.76
N ILE A 13 -7.84 -15.30 2.08
CA ILE A 13 -6.69 -15.89 2.73
C ILE A 13 -6.26 -14.83 3.75
N PRO A 14 -6.25 -15.12 5.05
CA PRO A 14 -5.59 -14.23 5.99
C PRO A 14 -4.11 -14.23 5.60
N ILE A 15 -3.68 -13.16 4.94
CA ILE A 15 -2.27 -12.99 4.60
C ILE A 15 -1.60 -12.59 5.91
N HIS A 16 -1.22 -13.61 6.68
CA HIS A 16 -0.53 -13.41 7.94
C HIS A 16 0.75 -12.62 7.64
N SER A 17 0.89 -11.45 8.26
CA SER A 17 2.03 -10.53 8.09
C SER A 17 2.07 -9.71 6.79
N TRP A 18 0.93 -9.36 6.20
CA TRP A 18 0.87 -8.35 5.13
C TRP A 18 0.40 -6.99 5.65
N SER A 19 1.15 -5.94 5.34
CA SER A 19 0.93 -4.57 5.84
C SER A 19 0.51 -3.59 4.75
N CYS A 20 0.60 -3.95 3.47
CA CYS A 20 0.20 -3.03 2.41
C CYS A 20 -1.33 -2.98 2.26
N GLY A 21 -1.94 -1.83 2.56
CA GLY A 21 -3.38 -1.57 2.37
C GLY A 21 -4.06 -1.08 3.65
N GLU A 22 -5.18 -0.37 3.51
CA GLU A 22 -5.95 0.16 4.63
C GLU A 22 -7.25 -0.65 4.80
N GLY A 23 -7.15 -1.81 5.45
CA GLY A 23 -8.23 -2.76 5.67
C GLY A 23 -8.32 -3.88 4.63
N LYS A 24 -9.12 -4.91 4.94
CA LYS A 24 -9.07 -6.23 4.27
C LYS A 24 -9.21 -6.20 2.74
N ILE A 25 -10.02 -5.29 2.19
CA ILE A 25 -10.26 -5.22 0.74
C ILE A 25 -9.02 -4.70 0.03
N THR A 26 -8.50 -3.56 0.48
CA THR A 26 -7.30 -2.95 -0.10
C THR A 26 -6.05 -3.76 0.20
N GLU A 27 -5.98 -4.46 1.33
CA GLU A 27 -4.92 -5.41 1.65
C GLU A 27 -4.88 -6.56 0.62
N GLY A 28 -6.02 -7.19 0.36
CA GLY A 28 -6.10 -8.27 -0.63
C GLY A 28 -5.75 -7.80 -2.04
N LEU A 29 -6.20 -6.61 -2.43
CA LEU A 29 -5.87 -6.02 -3.72
C LEU A 29 -4.37 -5.70 -3.84
N ALA A 30 -3.78 -5.08 -2.81
CA ALA A 30 -2.36 -4.78 -2.76
C ALA A 30 -1.53 -6.07 -2.86
N TRP A 31 -1.90 -7.10 -2.10
CA TRP A 31 -1.23 -8.40 -2.19
C TRP A 31 -1.31 -8.99 -3.61
N LEU A 32 -2.48 -8.93 -4.25
CA LEU A 32 -2.64 -9.43 -5.62
C LEU A 32 -1.74 -8.68 -6.62
N ILE A 33 -1.64 -7.36 -6.48
CA ILE A 33 -0.75 -6.52 -7.31
C ILE A 33 0.72 -6.90 -7.10
N ALA A 34 1.12 -7.17 -5.86
CA ALA A 34 2.51 -7.49 -5.51
C ALA A 34 2.88 -8.97 -5.71
N ALA A 35 1.91 -9.88 -5.81
CA ALA A 35 2.12 -11.33 -5.85
C ALA A 35 3.14 -11.80 -6.91
N PRO A 36 3.25 -11.19 -8.11
CA PRO A 36 4.27 -11.58 -9.11
C PRO A 36 5.70 -11.11 -8.79
N SER A 37 5.93 -10.47 -7.64
CA SER A 37 7.22 -9.91 -7.25
C SER A 37 7.72 -10.42 -5.90
N ASP A 38 8.86 -9.92 -5.44
CA ASP A 38 9.34 -10.16 -4.07
C ASP A 38 8.41 -9.46 -3.06
N THR A 39 7.35 -10.17 -2.69
CA THR A 39 6.32 -9.69 -1.75
C THR A 39 6.91 -9.34 -0.39
N LYS A 40 7.98 -10.00 0.07
CA LYS A 40 8.62 -9.67 1.36
C LYS A 40 9.28 -8.30 1.32
N SER A 41 10.01 -7.98 0.24
CA SER A 41 10.63 -6.66 0.09
C SER A 41 9.59 -5.56 -0.10
N VAL A 42 8.51 -5.82 -0.84
CA VAL A 42 7.39 -4.88 -0.96
C VAL A 42 6.73 -4.66 0.40
N ASN A 43 6.47 -5.72 1.17
CA ASN A 43 5.82 -5.62 2.47
C ASN A 43 6.64 -4.80 3.47
N LYS A 44 7.97 -4.97 3.48
CA LYS A 44 8.86 -4.15 4.31
C LYS A 44 8.75 -2.66 4.02
N CYS A 45 8.53 -2.28 2.76
CA CYS A 45 8.29 -0.88 2.41
C CYS A 45 6.98 -0.38 3.03
N CYS A 46 5.93 -1.20 3.03
CA CYS A 46 4.64 -0.87 3.65
C CYS A 46 4.76 -0.78 5.17
N GLU A 47 5.39 -1.75 5.84
CA GLU A 47 5.67 -1.70 7.29
C GLU A 47 6.40 -0.42 7.70
N PHE A 48 7.39 0.00 6.90
CA PHE A 48 8.12 1.23 7.14
C PHE A 48 7.26 2.49 6.91
N HIS A 49 6.40 2.46 5.90
CA HIS A 49 5.46 3.56 5.62
C HIS A 49 4.42 3.71 6.74
N ASP A 50 3.79 2.61 7.14
CA ASP A 50 2.81 2.57 8.24
C ASP A 50 3.43 3.08 9.54
N LYS A 51 4.65 2.63 9.87
CA LYS A 51 5.37 3.12 11.05
C LYS A 51 5.61 4.64 11.02
N ASN A 52 5.96 5.20 9.86
CA ASN A 52 6.13 6.65 9.74
C ASN A 52 4.79 7.38 9.86
N TYR A 53 3.71 6.78 9.36
CA TYR A 53 2.36 7.29 9.48
C TYR A 53 1.88 7.31 10.94
N ASP A 54 2.06 6.20 11.65
CA ASP A 54 1.71 6.05 13.07
C ASP A 54 2.51 7.03 13.94
N ASN A 55 3.81 7.17 13.67
CA ASN A 55 4.66 8.14 14.35
C ASN A 55 4.15 9.58 14.12
N PHE A 56 3.82 9.94 12.89
CA PHE A 56 3.23 11.25 12.57
C PHE A 56 1.92 11.48 13.34
N CYS A 57 1.03 10.49 13.37
CA CYS A 57 -0.25 10.58 14.07
C CYS A 57 -0.13 10.62 15.59
N ALA A 58 0.89 9.95 16.16
CA ALA A 58 1.19 9.99 17.57
C ALA A 58 1.98 11.24 18.00
N GLY A 59 2.37 12.11 17.06
CA GLY A 59 3.24 13.26 17.32
C GLY A 59 4.67 12.87 17.68
N ILE A 60 5.11 11.66 17.31
CA ILE A 60 6.45 11.14 17.56
C ILE A 60 7.33 11.41 16.34
N GLY A 61 8.40 12.18 16.53
CA GLY A 61 9.32 12.55 15.45
C GLY A 61 8.81 13.69 14.57
N SER A 62 9.55 14.01 13.51
CA SER A 62 9.32 15.19 12.66
C SER A 62 9.03 14.86 11.19
N ILE A 63 8.70 13.60 10.89
CA ILE A 63 8.43 13.18 9.50
C ILE A 63 7.01 13.56 9.12
N SER A 64 6.86 14.35 8.05
CA SER A 64 5.55 14.68 7.48
C SER A 64 4.98 13.52 6.67
N LEU A 65 3.65 13.48 6.46
CA LEU A 65 3.01 12.51 5.56
C LEU A 65 3.62 12.49 4.15
N GLN A 66 3.93 13.66 3.60
CA GLN A 66 4.57 13.78 2.28
C GLN A 66 5.97 13.16 2.28
N THR A 67 6.71 13.30 3.38
CA THR A 67 8.02 12.66 3.55
C THR A 67 7.88 11.15 3.67
N ALA A 68 6.87 10.64 4.39
CA ALA A 68 6.59 9.22 4.47
C ALA A 68 6.28 8.63 3.09
N ASP A 69 5.40 9.27 2.30
CA ASP A 69 5.05 8.86 0.93
C ASP A 69 6.27 8.87 0.00
N PHE A 70 7.14 9.89 0.12
CA PHE A 70 8.39 9.95 -0.63
C PHE A 70 9.34 8.79 -0.27
N LEU A 71 9.54 8.51 1.01
CA LEU A 71 10.41 7.43 1.47
C LEU A 71 9.88 6.05 1.05
N PHE A 72 8.57 5.86 1.06
CA PHE A 72 7.93 4.65 0.55
C PHE A 72 8.22 4.43 -0.93
N ASN A 73 8.02 5.46 -1.76
CA ASN A 73 8.31 5.37 -3.19
C ASN A 73 9.79 5.05 -3.46
N ARG A 74 10.69 5.65 -2.67
CA ARG A 74 12.13 5.38 -2.73
C ARG A 74 12.48 3.96 -2.26
N CYS A 75 11.75 3.42 -1.28
CA CYS A 75 11.91 2.03 -0.85
C CYS A 75 11.58 1.07 -2.00
N LEU A 76 10.48 1.30 -2.72
CA LEU A 76 10.10 0.49 -3.88
C LEU A 76 11.11 0.58 -5.03
N ASP A 77 11.76 1.74 -5.23
CA ASP A 77 12.80 1.91 -6.25
C ASP A 77 14.05 1.05 -6.02
N ASN A 78 14.34 0.73 -4.76
CA ASN A 78 15.49 -0.09 -4.38
C ASN A 78 15.23 -1.59 -4.59
N ILE A 79 13.99 -2.00 -4.88
CA ILE A 79 13.67 -3.41 -5.13
C ILE A 79 14.08 -3.76 -6.56
N ASN A 80 14.97 -4.75 -6.71
CA ASN A 80 15.45 -5.22 -8.01
C ASN A 80 14.40 -6.11 -8.71
N SER A 81 13.27 -5.52 -9.09
CA SER A 81 12.18 -6.20 -9.81
C SER A 81 11.57 -5.28 -10.87
N ARG A 82 11.54 -5.77 -12.12
CA ARG A 82 10.88 -5.07 -13.23
C ARG A 82 9.38 -4.90 -12.97
N TRP A 83 8.74 -5.89 -12.36
CA TRP A 83 7.33 -5.83 -11.97
C TRP A 83 7.09 -4.74 -10.93
N VAL A 84 7.97 -4.64 -9.92
CA VAL A 84 7.85 -3.57 -8.92
C VAL A 84 7.98 -2.19 -9.56
N ARG A 85 8.98 -2.01 -10.44
CA ARG A 85 9.23 -0.73 -11.10
C ARG A 85 8.07 -0.25 -11.98
N TYR A 86 7.46 -1.15 -12.76
CA TYR A 86 6.48 -0.76 -13.78
C TYR A 86 5.02 -0.99 -13.39
N VAL A 87 4.74 -1.81 -12.36
CA VAL A 87 3.38 -2.14 -11.95
C VAL A 87 3.13 -1.75 -10.49
N VAL A 88 3.88 -2.34 -9.55
CA VAL A 88 3.62 -2.14 -8.11
C VAL A 88 3.81 -0.69 -7.71
N LYS A 89 4.96 -0.09 -8.05
CA LYS A 89 5.27 1.29 -7.68
C LYS A 89 4.23 2.28 -8.23
N PRO A 90 3.95 2.36 -9.55
CA PRO A 90 2.96 3.31 -10.04
C PRO A 90 1.58 3.17 -9.37
N LEU A 91 1.11 1.94 -9.17
CA LEU A 91 -0.19 1.69 -8.55
C LEU A 91 -0.20 2.07 -7.07
N TYR A 92 0.83 1.70 -6.32
CA TYR A 92 0.95 2.03 -4.91
C TYR A 92 1.17 3.52 -4.68
N SER A 93 2.01 4.17 -5.49
CA SER A 93 2.19 5.63 -5.47
C SER A 93 0.89 6.36 -5.73
N ALA A 94 0.07 5.88 -6.68
CA ALA A 94 -1.25 6.45 -6.93
C ALA A 94 -2.18 6.26 -5.73
N ALA A 95 -2.20 5.07 -5.14
CA ALA A 95 -3.04 4.76 -3.98
C ALA A 95 -2.72 5.66 -2.77
N ILE A 96 -1.44 5.79 -2.39
CA ILE A 96 -1.05 6.66 -1.27
C ILE A 96 -1.35 8.13 -1.56
N ASN A 97 -1.14 8.60 -2.80
CA ASN A 97 -1.45 9.99 -3.16
C ASN A 97 -2.95 10.29 -3.05
N VAL A 98 -3.80 9.35 -3.50
CA VAL A 98 -5.25 9.46 -3.36
C VAL A 98 -5.64 9.44 -1.88
N ASN A 99 -5.03 8.57 -1.06
CA ASN A 99 -5.29 8.52 0.37
C ASN A 99 -4.89 9.82 1.08
N SER A 100 -3.67 10.31 0.84
CA SER A 100 -3.16 11.57 1.38
C SER A 100 -4.02 12.77 0.95
N TRP A 101 -4.51 12.78 -0.30
CA TRP A 101 -5.46 13.80 -0.76
C TRP A 101 -6.80 13.71 -0.04
N TRP A 102 -7.35 12.50 0.12
CA TRP A 102 -8.63 12.27 0.79
C TRP A 102 -8.59 12.71 2.26
N LYS A 103 -7.55 12.30 2.99
CA LYS A 103 -7.32 12.68 4.39
C LYS A 103 -7.15 14.20 4.59
N LYS A 104 -6.48 14.85 3.64
CA LYS A 104 -6.42 16.32 3.59
C LYS A 104 -7.80 16.95 3.36
N ALA A 105 -8.59 16.40 2.44
CA ALA A 105 -9.93 16.91 2.13
C ALA A 105 -10.90 16.77 3.31
N THR A 106 -10.79 15.68 4.09
CA THR A 106 -11.62 15.43 5.27
C THR A 106 -11.12 16.14 6.54
N ARG A 107 -9.99 16.86 6.48
CA ARG A 107 -9.30 17.47 7.63
C ARG A 107 -8.98 16.46 8.75
N ASN A 108 -8.82 15.21 8.37
CA ASN A 108 -8.52 14.10 9.25
C ASN A 108 -7.24 13.46 8.68
N PRO A 109 -6.06 13.93 9.12
CA PRO A 109 -4.79 13.35 8.69
C PRO A 109 -4.50 12.02 9.40
N CYS A 110 -5.31 11.69 10.40
CA CYS A 110 -5.35 10.51 11.25
C CYS A 110 -6.83 10.35 11.65
#